data_AF-A0A9R1NGB4-F1
#
_entry.id   AF-A0A9R1NGB4-F1
#
_cell.length_a   1.000
_cell.length_b   1.000
_cell.length_c   1.000
_cell.angle_alpha   90.00
_cell.angle_beta   90.00
_cell.angle_gamma   90.00
#
_symmetry.space_group_name_H-M   'P 1'
#
loop_
_entity.id
_entity.type
_entity.pdbx_description
1 polymer ?
#
loop_
_entity_poly.entity_id
_entity_poly.type
_entity_poly.pdbx_seq_one_letter_code
_entity_poly.pdbx_strand_id
1 'polypeptide(L)'
;MLARCPRYGCIQVADGSNNGEARWARTTVNVEDHMIVPSLDHAAMATDPDKVVEDYVASLSTLPIDRSRPTCEFHFLDFPTSEAASTVAIRVHHAYGDGMSTMALLMMSTRSVAADKSHPAAPPHHRPTRTGAIYATQRPPLSAGTLAFVAWVWSYLVLAWNTAADIAYFAATIMFLSDPRTLFKRADDDRFHSKRFVHRSLSLDDVKFLKNSMNCNDVLVAVTSAALSRYYFRKSGDTNTTKICLRSLLPVNTRPAASLQTYVNVIESDKTNEVTLGNKLGYIILPFYLATHNDPLAYIRKAKKVLDRKKRSLEMVFTYKIFQIFMKVFGVKAGASIFRCLFARTTIIFSNMVGPTKQVELCGHPVAFIAPSVYGIPEL
;
A
#
# COMPACT_ATOMS: atom_id res chain seq x y z
N MET A 1 8.36 11.03 16.62
CA MET A 1 7.58 9.84 16.22
C MET A 1 7.28 8.92 17.41
N LEU A 2 8.29 8.31 18.04
CA LEU A 2 8.12 7.33 19.13
C LEU A 2 7.37 7.88 20.37
N ALA A 3 7.72 9.08 20.84
CA ALA A 3 7.12 9.67 22.04
C ALA A 3 5.65 10.13 21.86
N ARG A 4 5.21 10.37 20.62
CA ARG A 4 3.87 10.91 20.32
C ARG A 4 2.81 9.83 20.08
N CYS A 5 3.20 8.56 19.93
CA CYS A 5 2.28 7.50 19.60
C CYS A 5 2.27 6.43 20.71
N PRO A 6 1.16 6.31 21.48
CA PRO A 6 1.08 5.37 22.59
C PRO A 6 1.42 3.92 22.23
N ARG A 7 1.16 3.51 20.97
CA ARG A 7 1.43 2.16 20.49
C ARG A 7 2.92 1.84 20.35
N TYR A 8 3.74 2.84 20.02
CA TYR A 8 5.20 2.66 19.90
C TYR A 8 5.90 2.57 21.26
N GLY A 9 5.17 2.79 22.36
CA GLY A 9 5.57 2.44 23.73
C GLY A 9 5.17 1.03 24.17
N CYS A 10 4.72 0.18 23.24
CA CYS A 10 4.22 -1.16 23.55
C CYS A 10 4.94 -2.26 22.76
N ILE A 11 5.03 -3.44 23.37
CA ILE A 11 5.48 -4.70 22.76
C ILE A 11 4.34 -5.72 22.71
N GLN A 12 4.42 -6.67 21.79
CA GLN A 12 3.48 -7.79 21.74
C GLN A 12 3.98 -8.91 22.65
N VAL A 13 3.14 -9.31 23.61
CA VAL A 13 3.39 -10.42 24.54
C VAL A 13 2.39 -11.52 24.24
N ALA A 14 2.87 -12.76 24.07
CA ALA A 14 1.99 -13.91 23.93
C ALA A 14 1.24 -14.13 25.25
N ASP A 15 -0.08 -14.26 25.20
CA ASP A 15 -0.84 -14.66 26.38
C ASP A 15 -0.66 -16.17 26.58
N GLY A 16 -0.39 -16.60 27.82
CA GLY A 16 -0.11 -18.01 28.16
C GLY A 16 -1.34 -18.93 28.06
N SER A 17 -2.47 -18.40 27.59
CA SER A 17 -3.71 -19.16 27.35
C SER A 17 -3.68 -19.85 25.99
N ASN A 18 -4.25 -21.06 25.90
CA ASN A 18 -4.27 -21.92 24.70
C ASN A 18 -4.85 -21.28 23.43
N ASN A 19 -5.41 -20.08 23.50
CA ASN A 19 -6.01 -19.37 22.37
C ASN A 19 -4.98 -18.65 21.47
N GLY A 20 -3.75 -18.44 21.94
CA GLY A 20 -2.68 -17.83 21.13
C GLY A 20 -2.93 -16.35 20.78
N GLU A 21 -3.69 -15.64 21.61
CA GLU A 21 -3.90 -14.20 21.48
C GLU A 21 -2.65 -13.44 21.98
N ALA A 22 -2.17 -12.49 21.17
CA ALA A 22 -1.07 -11.61 21.55
C ALA A 22 -1.64 -10.30 22.12
N ARG A 23 -1.21 -9.92 23.32
CA ARG A 23 -1.59 -8.67 23.98
C ARG A 23 -0.51 -7.62 23.82
N TRP A 24 -0.90 -6.35 23.78
CA TRP A 24 0.04 -5.23 23.83
C TRP A 24 0.36 -4.90 25.29
N ALA A 25 1.62 -4.98 25.67
CA ALA A 25 2.11 -4.56 26.99
C ALA A 25 2.95 -3.29 26.84
N ARG A 26 2.73 -2.31 27.72
CA ARG A 26 3.56 -1.10 27.77
C ARG A 26 4.96 -1.47 28.24
N THR A 27 5.97 -0.85 27.64
CA THR A 27 7.38 -1.02 28.02
C THR A 27 8.06 0.35 28.12
N THR A 28 9.18 0.40 28.83
CA THR A 28 10.06 1.57 28.84
C THR A 28 10.78 1.65 27.49
N VAL A 29 10.67 2.79 26.82
CA VAL A 29 11.32 3.04 25.53
C VAL A 29 12.61 3.83 25.74
N ASN A 30 13.74 3.23 25.41
CA ASN A 30 15.00 3.95 25.27
C ASN A 30 15.16 4.38 23.80
N VAL A 31 15.18 5.67 23.54
CA VAL A 31 15.19 6.22 22.17
C VAL A 31 16.45 5.84 21.41
N GLU A 32 17.59 5.79 22.09
CA GLU A 32 18.89 5.47 21.49
C GLU A 32 18.93 4.07 20.89
N ASP A 33 18.20 3.11 21.49
CA ASP A 33 18.13 1.72 21.00
C ASP A 33 17.40 1.60 19.65
N HIS A 34 16.68 2.65 19.24
CA HIS A 34 15.94 2.73 17.99
C HIS A 34 16.64 3.60 16.93
N MET A 35 17.72 4.31 17.29
CA MET A 35 18.50 5.15 16.40
C MET A 35 19.79 4.42 16.00
N ILE A 36 19.90 4.09 14.72
CA ILE A 36 21.00 3.28 14.20
C ILE A 36 21.77 4.10 13.17
N VAL A 37 23.04 4.34 13.43
CA VAL A 37 23.98 4.91 12.45
C VAL A 37 24.89 3.78 12.00
N PRO A 38 24.67 3.18 10.81
CA PRO A 38 25.50 2.08 10.35
C PRO A 38 26.91 2.55 10.01
N SER A 39 27.90 1.74 10.37
CA SER A 39 29.27 1.89 9.84
C SER A 39 29.31 1.33 8.42
N LEU A 40 29.55 2.22 7.44
CA LEU A 40 29.55 1.90 6.02
C LEU A 40 30.92 2.20 5.41
N ASP A 41 31.28 1.52 4.32
CA ASP A 41 32.56 1.70 3.64
C ASP A 41 32.61 3.06 2.92
N HIS A 42 33.52 3.93 3.37
CA HIS A 42 33.73 5.26 2.80
C HIS A 42 34.17 5.22 1.32
N ALA A 43 34.93 4.20 0.90
CA ALA A 43 35.36 4.09 -0.49
C ALA A 43 34.17 3.75 -1.41
N ALA A 44 33.29 2.84 -0.97
CA ALA A 44 32.05 2.54 -1.67
C ALA A 44 31.11 3.76 -1.74
N MET A 45 30.97 4.50 -0.64
CA MET A 45 30.17 5.73 -0.59
C MET A 45 30.67 6.81 -1.55
N ALA A 46 31.99 6.95 -1.71
CA ALA A 46 32.58 7.89 -2.66
C ALA A 46 32.40 7.47 -4.13
N THR A 47 32.21 6.17 -4.39
CA THR A 47 32.10 5.62 -5.75
C THR A 47 30.66 5.63 -6.25
N ASP A 48 29.72 5.14 -5.44
CA ASP A 48 28.30 5.02 -5.80
C ASP A 48 27.43 5.08 -4.53
N PRO A 49 27.14 6.30 -4.01
CA PRO A 49 26.41 6.46 -2.76
C PRO A 49 24.97 5.95 -2.85
N ASP A 50 24.31 6.10 -4.00
CA ASP A 50 22.94 5.61 -4.22
C ASP A 50 22.89 4.08 -4.09
N LYS A 51 23.85 3.37 -4.69
CA LYS A 51 23.93 1.91 -4.56
C LYS A 51 24.22 1.47 -3.12
N VAL A 52 25.05 2.19 -2.37
CA VAL A 52 25.28 1.89 -0.94
C VAL A 52 23.98 1.96 -0.16
N VAL A 53 23.13 2.97 -0.41
CA VAL A 53 21.79 3.05 0.20
C VAL A 53 20.91 1.88 -0.23
N GLU A 54 20.86 1.55 -1.53
CA GLU A 54 20.09 0.41 -2.04
C GLU A 54 20.50 -0.92 -1.38
N ASP A 55 21.81 -1.20 -1.34
CA ASP A 55 22.37 -2.43 -0.77
C ASP A 55 22.15 -2.50 0.75
N TYR A 56 22.29 -1.37 1.45
CA TYR A 56 22.02 -1.30 2.89
C TYR A 56 20.55 -1.58 3.21
N VAL A 57 19.61 -0.89 2.56
CA VAL A 57 18.17 -1.09 2.77
C VAL A 57 17.77 -2.52 2.37
N ALA A 58 18.38 -3.08 1.31
CA ALA A 58 18.19 -4.48 0.93
C ALA A 58 18.63 -5.44 2.04
N SER A 59 19.74 -5.18 2.73
CA SER A 59 20.22 -6.01 3.85
C SER A 59 19.25 -6.02 5.04
N LEU A 60 18.52 -4.93 5.28
CA LEU A 60 17.51 -4.87 6.36
C LEU A 60 16.37 -5.89 6.16
N SER A 61 16.13 -6.34 4.93
CA SER A 61 15.10 -7.35 4.65
C SER A 61 15.45 -8.75 5.15
N THR A 62 16.74 -9.03 5.42
CA THR A 62 17.22 -10.34 5.89
C THR A 62 17.52 -10.37 7.38
N LEU A 63 17.68 -9.21 8.01
CA LEU A 63 17.94 -9.13 9.44
C LEU A 63 16.67 -9.46 10.24
N PRO A 64 16.77 -10.16 11.39
CA PRO A 64 15.64 -10.28 12.29
C PRO A 64 15.24 -8.90 12.86
N ILE A 65 14.04 -8.81 13.41
CA ILE A 65 13.61 -7.64 14.18
C ILE A 65 13.48 -8.07 15.65
N ASP A 66 14.13 -7.34 16.55
CA ASP A 66 14.08 -7.66 17.97
C ASP A 66 12.71 -7.35 18.55
N ARG A 67 12.00 -8.40 18.98
CA ARG A 67 10.64 -8.33 19.52
C ARG A 67 10.59 -8.05 21.02
N SER A 68 11.74 -8.01 21.71
CA SER A 68 11.81 -7.68 23.14
C SER A 68 11.58 -6.19 23.41
N ARG A 69 11.76 -5.36 22.38
CA ARG A 69 11.58 -3.91 22.37
C ARG A 69 10.56 -3.49 21.31
N PRO A 70 10.09 -2.22 21.30
CA PRO A 70 9.22 -1.75 20.26
C PRO A 70 9.84 -1.96 18.87
N THR A 71 9.13 -2.63 17.97
CA THR A 71 9.68 -3.08 16.68
C THR A 71 9.66 -1.96 15.62
N CYS A 72 10.37 -0.87 15.92
CA CYS A 72 10.59 0.30 15.09
C CYS A 72 12.07 0.69 15.13
N GLU A 73 12.72 0.82 13.97
CA GLU A 73 14.14 1.17 13.85
C GLU A 73 14.29 2.34 12.86
N PHE A 74 15.16 3.29 13.19
CA PHE A 74 15.50 4.44 12.36
C PHE A 74 16.97 4.37 12.00
N HIS A 75 17.26 4.15 10.72
CA HIS A 75 18.63 4.03 10.23
C HIS A 75 19.02 5.32 9.51
N PHE A 76 20.02 6.03 10.04
CA PHE A 76 20.48 7.30 9.52
C PHE A 76 21.70 7.11 8.62
N LEU A 77 21.53 7.42 7.34
CA LEU A 77 22.56 7.34 6.30
C LEU A 77 23.01 8.76 5.99
N ASP A 78 23.96 9.26 6.78
CA ASP A 78 24.38 10.66 6.77
C ASP A 78 25.46 10.95 5.73
N PHE A 79 25.08 10.80 4.46
CA PHE A 79 25.90 11.15 3.31
C PHE A 79 25.03 11.52 2.11
N PRO A 80 25.52 12.39 1.21
CA PRO A 80 24.74 12.81 0.05
C PRO A 80 24.62 11.70 -0.99
N THR A 81 23.44 11.63 -1.59
CA THR A 81 23.06 10.76 -2.71
C THR A 81 22.63 11.64 -3.90
N SER A 82 22.26 11.03 -5.02
CA SER A 82 21.78 11.78 -6.19
C SER A 82 20.52 12.62 -5.94
N GLU A 83 19.63 12.17 -5.04
CA GLU A 83 18.33 12.81 -4.77
C GLU A 83 18.24 13.55 -3.43
N ALA A 84 19.11 13.24 -2.45
CA ALA A 84 19.00 13.78 -1.09
C ALA A 84 20.37 13.94 -0.41
N ALA A 85 20.47 14.94 0.48
CA ALA A 85 21.69 15.20 1.26
C ALA A 85 21.96 14.14 2.36
N SER A 86 20.91 13.44 2.80
CA SER A 86 20.96 12.38 3.81
C SER A 86 19.69 11.53 3.67
N THR A 87 19.76 10.25 4.01
CA THR A 87 18.63 9.31 3.91
C THR A 87 18.31 8.70 5.26
N VAL A 88 17.02 8.59 5.59
CA VAL A 88 16.56 7.86 6.79
C VAL A 88 15.74 6.66 6.35
N ALA A 89 16.24 5.45 6.59
CA ALA A 89 15.46 4.23 6.40
C ALA A 89 14.69 3.90 7.68
N ILE A 90 13.37 3.92 7.61
CA ILE A 90 12.49 3.63 8.74
C ILE A 90 11.93 2.22 8.58
N ARG A 91 12.22 1.35 9.54
CA ARG A 91 11.81 -0.05 9.53
C ARG A 91 10.82 -0.30 10.66
N VAL A 92 9.59 -0.69 10.32
CA VAL A 92 8.49 -0.87 11.30
C VAL A 92 7.80 -2.20 11.08
N HIS A 93 7.56 -2.94 12.15
CA HIS A 93 6.76 -4.16 12.08
C HIS A 93 5.28 -3.85 11.78
N HIS A 94 4.69 -4.59 10.84
CA HIS A 94 3.33 -4.35 10.33
C HIS A 94 2.24 -4.51 11.42
N ALA A 95 2.56 -5.09 12.59
CA ALA A 95 1.63 -5.13 13.72
C ALA A 95 1.24 -3.74 14.26
N TYR A 96 2.11 -2.73 14.12
CA TYR A 96 1.83 -1.37 14.60
C TYR A 96 0.76 -0.66 13.78
N GLY A 97 0.68 -0.94 12.49
CA GLY A 97 -0.30 -0.35 11.61
C GLY A 97 -0.07 -0.71 10.15
N ASP A 98 -1.07 -0.41 9.33
CA ASP A 98 -0.95 -0.49 7.88
C ASP A 98 -0.22 0.73 7.31
N GLY A 99 0.10 0.70 6.01
CA GLY A 99 0.84 1.78 5.36
C GLY A 99 0.22 3.17 5.54
N MET A 100 -1.11 3.27 5.66
CA MET A 100 -1.78 4.55 5.93
C MET A 100 -1.56 5.04 7.36
N SER A 101 -1.59 4.14 8.35
CA SER A 101 -1.22 4.47 9.73
C SER A 101 0.24 4.91 9.84
N THR A 102 1.16 4.22 9.16
CA THR A 102 2.58 4.60 9.11
C THR A 102 2.77 5.96 8.46
N MET A 103 2.09 6.20 7.33
CA MET A 103 2.16 7.50 6.64
C MET A 103 1.61 8.64 7.50
N ALA A 104 0.48 8.43 8.18
CA ALA A 104 -0.09 9.44 9.08
C ALA A 104 0.88 9.80 10.23
N LEU A 105 1.54 8.79 10.80
CA LEU A 105 2.50 8.99 11.88
C LEU A 105 3.77 9.72 11.41
N LEU A 106 4.25 9.40 10.21
CA LEU A 106 5.33 10.14 9.58
C LEU A 106 4.92 11.60 9.39
N MET A 107 3.72 11.84 8.87
CA MET A 107 3.20 13.19 8.64
C MET A 107 3.06 14.01 9.93
N MET A 108 2.63 13.44 11.05
CA MET A 108 2.63 14.11 12.37
C MET A 108 4.03 14.50 12.86
N SER A 109 5.05 13.82 12.37
CA SER A 109 6.44 14.11 12.70
C SER A 109 7.05 15.16 11.75
N THR A 110 6.33 15.54 10.69
CA THR A 110 6.75 16.57 9.73
C THR A 110 6.03 17.90 9.95
N ARG A 111 6.61 18.98 9.44
CA ARG A 111 5.98 20.31 9.36
C ARG A 111 5.86 20.75 7.90
N SER A 112 4.95 21.67 7.61
CA SER A 112 4.86 22.27 6.27
C SER A 112 5.91 23.36 6.13
N VAL A 113 6.72 23.33 5.07
CA VAL A 113 7.76 24.34 4.82
C VAL A 113 7.16 25.75 4.65
N ALA A 114 5.93 25.83 4.15
CA ALA A 114 5.21 27.09 3.96
C ALA A 114 4.47 27.60 5.21
N ALA A 115 4.50 26.88 6.34
CA ALA A 115 3.83 27.32 7.56
C ALA A 115 4.81 28.16 8.39
N ASP A 116 4.37 29.37 8.76
CA ASP A 116 5.08 30.22 9.71
C ASP A 116 5.36 29.45 11.01
N LYS A 117 6.47 29.76 11.68
CA LYS A 117 7.20 28.91 12.67
C LYS A 117 6.42 28.48 13.93
N SER A 118 5.11 28.71 14.02
CA SER A 118 4.30 28.56 15.23
C SER A 118 3.21 27.47 15.19
N HIS A 119 2.95 26.78 14.06
CA HIS A 119 1.87 25.78 14.02
C HIS A 119 2.19 24.49 13.23
N PRO A 120 1.77 23.30 13.72
CA PRO A 120 1.66 22.12 12.87
C PRO A 120 0.73 22.43 11.69
N ALA A 121 1.03 21.86 10.52
CA ALA A 121 0.50 22.29 9.23
C ALA A 121 -1.02 22.58 9.23
N ALA A 122 -1.39 23.84 9.04
CA ALA A 122 -2.78 24.29 8.89
C ALA A 122 -3.48 23.64 7.67
N PRO A 123 -4.82 23.44 7.74
CA PRO A 123 -5.56 22.53 6.86
C PRO A 123 -5.54 22.95 5.38
N PRO A 124 -5.58 22.00 4.43
CA PRO A 124 -5.90 22.27 3.04
C PRO A 124 -7.36 22.66 2.95
N HIS A 125 -7.64 23.64 2.10
CA HIS A 125 -8.96 23.88 1.56
C HIS A 125 -9.61 22.56 1.16
N HIS A 126 -10.82 22.36 1.65
CA HIS A 126 -11.72 21.28 1.25
C HIS A 126 -11.65 21.09 -0.28
N ARG A 127 -10.99 20.02 -0.75
CA ARG A 127 -11.41 19.44 -2.03
C ARG A 127 -12.87 19.06 -1.83
N PRO A 128 -13.77 19.30 -2.80
CA PRO A 128 -15.13 18.81 -2.71
C PRO A 128 -15.05 17.30 -2.46
N THR A 129 -15.42 16.92 -1.24
CA THR A 129 -15.57 15.53 -0.83
C THR A 129 -16.53 14.93 -1.84
N ARG A 130 -16.15 13.80 -2.46
CA ARG A 130 -17.12 13.06 -3.27
C ARG A 130 -18.23 12.61 -2.32
N THR A 131 -19.33 13.33 -2.30
CA THR A 131 -20.54 13.07 -1.51
C THR A 131 -21.27 11.89 -2.13
N GLY A 132 -20.71 10.69 -1.98
CA GLY A 132 -21.30 9.47 -2.49
C GLY A 132 -20.26 8.38 -2.71
N ALA A 133 -20.68 7.13 -2.51
CA ALA A 133 -19.85 5.99 -2.80
C ALA A 133 -19.47 5.96 -4.29
N ILE A 134 -18.28 5.42 -4.63
CA ILE A 134 -17.78 5.37 -6.01
C ILE A 134 -18.77 4.65 -6.96
N TYR A 135 -19.55 3.73 -6.39
CA TYR A 135 -20.55 2.88 -7.02
C TYR A 135 -22.00 3.41 -6.93
N ALA A 136 -22.26 4.52 -6.21
CA ALA A 136 -23.60 5.06 -6.08
C ALA A 136 -23.99 5.85 -7.33
N THR A 137 -24.89 5.29 -8.14
CA THR A 137 -25.53 6.02 -9.24
C THR A 137 -26.65 6.89 -8.67
N GLN A 138 -26.60 8.20 -8.88
CA GLN A 138 -27.69 9.09 -8.47
C GLN A 138 -28.99 8.66 -9.15
N ARG A 139 -30.08 8.59 -8.37
CA ARG A 139 -31.40 8.29 -8.92
C ARG A 139 -31.76 9.39 -9.93
N PRO A 140 -32.14 9.05 -11.17
CA PRO A 140 -32.55 10.06 -12.13
C PRO A 140 -33.78 10.80 -11.60
N PRO A 141 -33.91 12.11 -11.85
CA PRO A 141 -35.11 12.85 -11.48
C PRO A 141 -36.31 12.28 -12.23
N LEU A 142 -37.52 12.44 -11.68
CA LEU A 142 -38.77 11.95 -12.29
C LEU A 142 -38.98 12.52 -13.71
N SER A 143 -38.39 13.69 -14.01
CA SER A 143 -38.41 14.34 -15.32
C SER A 143 -37.48 13.72 -16.37
N ALA A 144 -36.56 12.81 -15.99
CA ALA A 144 -35.59 12.21 -16.92
C ALA A 144 -36.16 11.07 -17.80
N GLY A 145 -37.43 10.70 -17.57
CA GLY A 145 -38.15 9.72 -18.38
C GLY A 145 -37.80 8.24 -18.09
N THR A 146 -38.58 7.34 -18.68
CA THR A 146 -38.51 5.88 -18.45
C THR A 146 -37.16 5.28 -18.79
N LEU A 147 -36.51 5.75 -19.87
CA LEU A 147 -35.21 5.24 -20.30
C LEU A 147 -34.11 5.48 -19.26
N ALA A 148 -34.09 6.66 -18.62
CA ALA A 148 -33.15 6.97 -17.57
C ALA A 148 -33.35 6.09 -16.33
N PHE A 149 -34.62 5.82 -15.98
CA PHE A 149 -34.94 4.90 -14.88
C PHE A 149 -34.50 3.46 -15.18
N VAL A 150 -34.76 2.95 -16.39
CA VAL A 150 -34.30 1.61 -16.81
C VAL A 150 -32.77 1.51 -16.77
N ALA A 151 -32.06 2.52 -17.29
CA ALA A 151 -30.61 2.57 -17.25
C ALA A 151 -30.06 2.60 -15.80
N TRP A 152 -30.74 3.31 -14.90
CA TRP A 152 -30.41 3.34 -13.48
C TRP A 152 -30.59 1.96 -12.83
N VAL A 153 -31.73 1.29 -13.02
CA VAL A 153 -31.96 -0.08 -12.52
C VAL A 153 -30.92 -1.05 -13.10
N TRP A 154 -30.67 -0.97 -14.40
CA TRP A 154 -29.67 -1.79 -15.08
C TRP A 154 -28.27 -1.62 -14.47
N SER A 155 -27.91 -0.39 -14.07
CA SER A 155 -26.63 -0.14 -13.41
C SER A 155 -26.46 -0.92 -12.10
N TYR A 156 -27.53 -1.12 -11.32
CA TYR A 156 -27.51 -1.94 -10.10
C TYR A 156 -27.44 -3.43 -10.42
N LEU A 157 -28.12 -3.91 -11.46
CA LEU A 157 -28.00 -5.30 -11.90
C LEU A 157 -26.58 -5.63 -12.32
N VAL A 158 -25.95 -4.74 -13.10
CA VAL A 158 -24.54 -4.86 -13.49
C VAL A 158 -23.62 -4.83 -12.27
N LEU A 159 -23.87 -3.93 -11.29
CA LEU A 159 -23.12 -3.87 -10.04
C LEU A 159 -23.22 -5.18 -9.26
N ALA A 160 -24.42 -5.74 -9.12
CA ALA A 160 -24.67 -7.00 -8.41
C ALA A 160 -23.96 -8.17 -9.09
N TRP A 161 -24.10 -8.29 -10.42
CA TRP A 161 -23.43 -9.33 -11.20
C TRP A 161 -21.91 -9.26 -11.10
N ASN A 162 -21.33 -8.07 -11.30
CA ASN A 162 -19.88 -7.87 -11.17
C ASN A 162 -19.39 -8.22 -9.76
N THR A 163 -20.14 -7.82 -8.73
CA THR A 163 -19.83 -8.13 -7.33
C THR A 163 -19.83 -9.64 -7.09
N ALA A 164 -20.87 -10.35 -7.53
CA ALA A 164 -20.96 -11.81 -7.39
C ALA A 164 -19.81 -12.51 -8.12
N ALA A 165 -19.50 -12.10 -9.36
CA ALA A 165 -18.40 -12.65 -10.14
C ALA A 165 -17.03 -12.40 -9.48
N ASP A 166 -16.80 -11.20 -8.94
CA ASP A 166 -15.54 -10.87 -8.25
C ASP A 166 -15.38 -11.62 -6.93
N ILE A 167 -16.45 -11.77 -6.13
CA ILE A 167 -16.43 -12.57 -4.90
C ILE A 167 -16.15 -14.04 -5.22
N ALA A 168 -16.82 -14.60 -6.24
CA ALA A 168 -16.58 -15.97 -6.68
C ALA A 168 -15.13 -16.16 -7.15
N TYR A 169 -14.58 -15.21 -7.91
CA TYR A 169 -13.18 -15.23 -8.35
C TYR A 169 -12.19 -15.11 -7.19
N PHE A 170 -12.50 -14.28 -6.19
CA PHE A 170 -11.69 -14.13 -4.97
C PHE A 170 -11.69 -15.42 -4.15
N ALA A 171 -12.87 -16.03 -3.95
CA ALA A 171 -13.00 -17.32 -3.27
C ALA A 171 -12.25 -18.43 -4.03
N ALA A 172 -12.42 -18.52 -5.35
CA ALA A 172 -11.70 -19.48 -6.18
C ALA A 172 -10.18 -19.28 -6.13
N THR A 173 -9.70 -18.03 -6.01
CA THR A 173 -8.28 -17.72 -5.76
C THR A 173 -7.80 -18.29 -4.42
N ILE A 174 -8.59 -18.16 -3.36
CA ILE A 174 -8.26 -18.74 -2.05
C ILE A 174 -8.38 -20.26 -2.05
N MET A 175 -9.22 -20.88 -2.89
CA MET A 175 -9.45 -22.34 -2.91
C MET A 175 -8.55 -23.13 -3.87
N PHE A 176 -8.36 -22.71 -5.12
CA PHE A 176 -7.49 -23.44 -6.07
C PHE A 176 -6.83 -22.62 -7.20
N LEU A 177 -7.31 -21.43 -7.57
CA LEU A 177 -6.74 -20.69 -8.71
C LEU A 177 -5.37 -20.09 -8.34
N SER A 178 -4.31 -20.58 -8.99
CA SER A 178 -2.93 -20.12 -8.81
C SER A 178 -2.39 -19.45 -10.07
N ASP A 179 -1.62 -18.38 -9.91
CA ASP A 179 -1.01 -17.69 -11.05
C ASP A 179 0.02 -18.58 -11.74
N PRO A 180 0.19 -18.43 -13.06
CA PRO A 180 1.21 -19.16 -13.81
C PRO A 180 2.59 -18.92 -13.19
N ARG A 181 3.45 -19.94 -13.23
CA ARG A 181 4.86 -19.80 -12.84
C ARG A 181 5.54 -18.87 -13.86
N THR A 182 5.92 -17.68 -13.42
CA THR A 182 6.59 -16.66 -14.22
C THR A 182 7.81 -16.14 -13.46
N LEU A 183 8.64 -15.32 -14.10
CA LEU A 183 9.80 -14.66 -13.46
C LEU A 183 9.45 -13.83 -12.21
N PHE A 184 8.17 -13.47 -12.05
CA PHE A 184 7.70 -12.67 -10.91
C PHE A 184 7.17 -13.53 -9.76
N LYS A 185 6.94 -14.83 -9.98
CA LYS A 185 6.47 -15.75 -8.94
C LYS A 185 7.68 -16.42 -8.30
N ARG A 186 7.73 -16.41 -6.97
CA ARG A 186 8.79 -17.06 -6.20
C ARG A 186 8.85 -18.55 -6.52
N ALA A 187 10.06 -19.10 -6.62
CA ALA A 187 10.27 -20.55 -6.75
C ALA A 187 10.08 -21.22 -5.39
N ASP A 188 9.52 -22.44 -5.39
CA ASP A 188 9.13 -23.16 -4.16
C ASP A 188 10.33 -23.49 -3.23
N ASP A 189 11.56 -23.56 -3.76
CA ASP A 189 12.78 -23.90 -3.03
C ASP A 189 13.65 -22.70 -2.61
N ASP A 190 13.16 -21.47 -2.80
CA ASP A 190 14.00 -20.28 -2.67
C ASP A 190 14.18 -19.86 -1.20
N ARG A 191 15.42 -19.89 -0.70
CA ARG A 191 15.79 -19.35 0.62
C ARG A 191 15.36 -17.88 0.73
N PHE A 192 15.26 -17.33 1.95
CA PHE A 192 15.02 -15.90 2.12
C PHE A 192 16.21 -15.10 1.57
N HIS A 193 16.15 -14.73 0.30
CA HIS A 193 17.09 -13.82 -0.32
C HIS A 193 16.78 -12.37 0.07
N SER A 194 17.84 -11.57 0.15
CA SER A 194 17.72 -10.12 0.29
C SER A 194 16.82 -9.56 -0.82
N LYS A 195 15.85 -8.75 -0.40
CA LYS A 195 14.95 -8.05 -1.31
C LYS A 195 15.64 -6.80 -1.80
N ARG A 196 15.62 -6.59 -3.12
CA ARG A 196 16.06 -5.32 -3.71
C ARG A 196 14.92 -4.30 -3.64
N PHE A 197 15.21 -3.12 -3.08
CA PHE A 197 14.30 -1.99 -3.07
C PHE A 197 14.77 -0.98 -4.10
N VAL A 198 13.86 -0.57 -5.00
CA VAL A 198 14.15 0.44 -6.03
C VAL A 198 13.03 1.45 -6.03
N HIS A 199 13.37 2.73 -6.05
CA HIS A 199 12.42 3.82 -6.18
C HIS A 199 12.76 4.72 -7.37
N ARG A 200 11.72 5.32 -7.94
CA ARG A 200 11.82 6.37 -8.95
C ARG A 200 10.70 7.37 -8.74
N SER A 201 11.04 8.65 -8.85
CA SER A 201 10.10 9.75 -8.82
C SER A 201 9.57 10.03 -10.23
N LEU A 202 8.26 10.26 -10.35
CA LEU A 202 7.61 10.62 -11.60
C LEU A 202 6.91 11.97 -11.43
N SER A 203 6.99 12.84 -12.43
CA SER A 203 6.29 14.11 -12.42
C SER A 203 4.78 13.87 -12.37
N LEU A 204 4.14 14.43 -11.33
CA LEU A 204 2.68 14.36 -11.21
C LEU A 204 2.00 15.17 -12.32
N ASP A 205 2.67 16.19 -12.86
CA ASP A 205 2.11 17.02 -13.92
C ASP A 205 2.09 16.28 -15.25
N ASP A 206 3.07 15.42 -15.53
CA ASP A 206 3.04 14.51 -16.68
C ASP A 206 1.89 13.50 -16.56
N VAL A 207 1.63 12.99 -15.35
CA VAL A 207 0.50 12.09 -15.10
C VAL A 207 -0.83 12.82 -15.24
N LYS A 208 -0.93 14.07 -14.77
CA LYS A 208 -2.12 14.91 -14.90
C LYS A 208 -2.32 15.42 -16.31
N PHE A 209 -1.30 15.50 -17.15
CA PHE A 209 -1.45 15.88 -18.56
C PHE A 209 -2.42 14.91 -19.27
N LEU A 210 -2.47 13.66 -18.84
CA LEU A 210 -3.39 12.62 -19.34
C LEU A 210 -4.82 12.68 -18.74
N LYS A 211 -5.13 13.69 -17.91
CA LYS A 211 -6.37 13.79 -17.11
C LYS A 211 -7.65 13.97 -17.93
N ASN A 212 -7.57 14.49 -19.15
CA ASN A 212 -8.76 14.81 -19.96
C ASN A 212 -9.60 13.59 -20.35
N SER A 213 -9.12 12.37 -20.12
CA SER A 213 -9.92 11.15 -20.33
C SER A 213 -9.79 10.09 -19.22
N MET A 214 -8.94 10.32 -18.20
CA MET A 214 -8.50 9.26 -17.27
C MET A 214 -8.17 9.75 -15.87
N ASN A 215 -8.28 8.85 -14.89
CA ASN A 215 -7.83 9.10 -13.52
C ASN A 215 -6.33 8.75 -13.38
N CYS A 216 -5.61 9.40 -12.44
CA CYS A 216 -4.19 9.10 -12.18
C CYS A 216 -3.94 7.61 -11.88
N ASN A 217 -4.85 6.94 -11.16
CA ASN A 217 -4.76 5.50 -10.88
C ASN A 217 -4.79 4.65 -12.17
N ASP A 218 -5.56 5.08 -13.17
CA ASP A 218 -5.66 4.37 -14.45
C ASP A 218 -4.31 4.42 -15.18
N VAL A 219 -3.64 5.57 -15.14
CA VAL A 219 -2.30 5.78 -15.71
C VAL A 219 -1.26 4.93 -14.97
N LEU A 220 -1.24 4.94 -13.64
CA LEU A 220 -0.26 4.17 -12.85
C LEU A 220 -0.38 2.65 -13.10
N VAL A 221 -1.60 2.12 -13.18
CA VAL A 221 -1.83 0.70 -13.52
C VAL A 221 -1.36 0.41 -14.95
N ALA A 222 -1.60 1.31 -15.90
CA ALA A 222 -1.14 1.16 -17.27
C ALA A 222 0.40 1.14 -17.38
N VAL A 223 1.07 2.09 -16.74
CA VAL A 223 2.54 2.19 -16.71
C VAL A 223 3.14 0.96 -16.06
N THR A 224 2.58 0.50 -14.96
CA THR A 224 3.01 -0.74 -14.28
C THR A 224 2.83 -1.96 -15.17
N SER A 225 1.69 -2.08 -15.86
CA SER A 225 1.43 -3.17 -16.80
C SER A 225 2.43 -3.16 -17.97
N ALA A 226 2.77 -1.98 -18.50
CA ALA A 226 3.75 -1.83 -19.57
C ALA A 226 5.16 -2.19 -19.09
N ALA A 227 5.55 -1.72 -17.91
CA ALA A 227 6.86 -2.01 -17.31
C ALA A 227 7.03 -3.52 -17.05
N LEU A 228 6.04 -4.17 -16.45
CA LEU A 228 6.06 -5.62 -16.20
C LEU A 228 6.12 -6.41 -17.52
N SER A 229 5.33 -6.01 -18.52
CA SER A 229 5.33 -6.67 -19.83
C SER A 229 6.71 -6.57 -20.49
N ARG A 230 7.26 -5.35 -20.59
CA ARG A 230 8.57 -5.10 -21.21
C ARG A 230 9.69 -5.83 -20.47
N TYR A 231 9.66 -5.84 -19.14
CA TYR A 231 10.65 -6.55 -18.35
C TYR A 231 10.57 -8.06 -18.57
N TYR A 232 9.35 -8.62 -18.54
CA TYR A 232 9.13 -10.05 -18.75
C TYR A 232 9.65 -10.50 -20.11
N PHE A 233 9.16 -9.91 -21.20
CA PHE A 233 9.55 -10.33 -22.56
C PHE A 233 11.03 -10.08 -22.85
N ARG A 234 11.63 -9.01 -22.30
CA ARG A 234 13.07 -8.77 -22.42
C ARG A 234 13.91 -9.84 -21.71
N LYS A 235 13.44 -10.36 -20.58
CA LYS A 235 14.18 -11.33 -19.76
C LYS A 235 13.90 -12.78 -20.13
N SER A 236 12.66 -13.11 -20.51
CA SER A 236 12.29 -14.46 -20.93
C SER A 236 12.76 -14.78 -22.35
N GLY A 237 12.98 -13.76 -23.20
CA GLY A 237 13.20 -13.96 -24.63
C GLY A 237 11.97 -14.51 -25.36
N ASP A 238 10.83 -14.56 -24.67
CA ASP A 238 9.59 -15.12 -25.19
C ASP A 238 9.00 -14.19 -26.25
N THR A 239 8.78 -14.70 -27.45
CA THR A 239 8.10 -13.98 -28.55
C THR A 239 6.61 -14.33 -28.61
N ASN A 240 6.15 -15.24 -27.75
CA ASN A 240 4.81 -15.78 -27.80
C ASN A 240 3.78 -14.74 -27.32
N THR A 241 2.74 -14.55 -28.11
CA THR A 241 1.73 -13.49 -27.91
C THR A 241 0.62 -13.90 -26.93
N THR A 242 0.76 -15.05 -26.26
CA THR A 242 -0.24 -15.53 -25.31
C THR A 242 -0.33 -14.57 -24.14
N LYS A 243 -1.56 -14.09 -23.87
CA LYS A 243 -1.81 -13.12 -22.79
C LYS A 243 -1.63 -13.81 -21.45
N ILE A 244 -0.52 -13.55 -20.78
CA ILE A 244 -0.28 -14.03 -19.41
C ILE A 244 -1.00 -13.09 -18.47
N CYS A 245 -1.86 -13.62 -17.61
CA CYS A 245 -2.54 -12.86 -16.57
C CYS A 245 -1.82 -13.06 -15.24
N LEU A 246 -1.25 -11.99 -14.70
CA LEU A 246 -0.77 -11.93 -13.33
C LEU A 246 -1.86 -11.30 -12.47
N ARG A 247 -2.28 -11.96 -11.40
CA ARG A 247 -3.17 -11.35 -10.43
C ARG A 247 -2.35 -10.55 -9.43
N SER A 248 -2.74 -9.29 -9.30
CA SER A 248 -2.25 -8.44 -8.23
C SER A 248 -3.27 -8.35 -7.10
N LEU A 249 -2.78 -8.38 -5.87
CA LEU A 249 -3.56 -8.00 -4.70
C LEU A 249 -3.43 -6.49 -4.47
N LEU A 250 -4.56 -5.79 -4.53
CA LEU A 250 -4.68 -4.37 -4.25
C LEU A 250 -5.29 -4.16 -2.87
N PRO A 251 -4.49 -3.82 -1.84
CA PRO A 251 -5.03 -3.37 -0.57
C PRO A 251 -5.64 -1.98 -0.73
N VAL A 252 -6.88 -1.84 -0.28
CA VAL A 252 -7.63 -0.58 -0.30
C VAL A 252 -7.99 -0.21 1.13
N ASN A 253 -7.67 1.02 1.49
CA ASN A 253 -8.06 1.56 2.78
C ASN A 253 -9.59 1.68 2.87
N THR A 254 -10.20 1.03 3.87
CA THR A 254 -11.67 1.07 4.08
C THR A 254 -12.12 2.21 4.98
N ARG A 255 -11.16 3.02 5.48
CA ARG A 255 -11.45 4.21 6.28
C ARG A 255 -12.11 5.30 5.42
N PRO A 256 -12.99 6.14 6.01
CA PRO A 256 -13.57 7.29 5.31
C PRO A 256 -12.51 8.19 4.68
N ALA A 257 -12.77 8.69 3.46
CA ALA A 257 -11.81 9.40 2.61
C ALA A 257 -11.25 10.74 3.16
N ALA A 258 -11.76 11.22 4.30
CA ALA A 258 -11.21 12.38 5.02
C ALA A 258 -9.84 12.10 5.68
N SER A 259 -9.28 10.89 5.50
CA SER A 259 -8.48 10.24 6.52
C SER A 259 -7.14 10.88 6.87
N LEU A 260 -6.19 11.14 5.98
CA LEU A 260 -4.81 11.32 6.48
C LEU A 260 -4.64 12.45 7.52
N GLN A 261 -5.29 13.60 7.30
CA GLN A 261 -5.23 14.72 8.22
C GLN A 261 -6.25 14.68 9.35
N THR A 262 -7.45 14.16 9.11
CA THR A 262 -8.36 13.86 10.23
C THR A 262 -7.70 12.88 11.20
N TYR A 263 -6.88 11.94 10.70
CA TYR A 263 -6.13 11.00 11.52
C TYR A 263 -4.98 11.69 12.26
N VAL A 264 -4.23 12.59 11.59
CA VAL A 264 -3.25 13.48 12.24
C VAL A 264 -3.92 14.23 13.40
N ASN A 265 -5.01 14.94 13.14
CA ASN A 265 -5.70 15.76 14.13
C ASN A 265 -6.30 14.94 15.28
N VAL A 266 -6.88 13.77 15.00
CA VAL A 266 -7.45 12.92 16.05
C VAL A 266 -6.34 12.38 16.97
N ILE A 267 -5.19 12.00 16.41
CA ILE A 267 -4.05 11.51 17.20
C ILE A 267 -3.38 12.66 17.98
N GLU A 268 -3.29 13.86 17.40
CA GLU A 268 -2.81 15.05 18.11
C GLU A 268 -3.74 15.52 19.23
N SER A 269 -5.05 15.28 19.12
CA SER A 269 -6.03 15.77 20.08
C SER A 269 -6.04 15.06 21.44
N ASP A 270 -5.16 14.06 21.65
CA ASP A 270 -4.95 13.27 22.88
C ASP A 270 -6.25 12.76 23.56
N LYS A 271 -7.36 12.73 22.80
CA LYS A 271 -8.62 12.15 23.25
C LYS A 271 -8.42 10.65 23.25
N THR A 272 -8.14 10.16 24.46
CA THR A 272 -8.03 8.78 24.94
C THR A 272 -9.21 7.91 24.55
N ASN A 273 -9.37 7.68 23.26
CA ASN A 273 -9.96 6.48 22.73
C ASN A 273 -8.84 5.72 22.03
N GLU A 274 -9.00 4.40 21.89
CA GLU A 274 -8.18 3.54 21.05
C GLU A 274 -8.26 3.99 19.57
N VAL A 275 -7.67 5.15 19.25
CA VAL A 275 -7.75 5.77 17.94
C VAL A 275 -6.95 4.91 16.99
N THR A 276 -7.64 3.94 16.40
CA THR A 276 -7.59 3.46 15.01
C THR A 276 -6.23 3.25 14.33
N LEU A 277 -5.13 3.19 15.07
CA LEU A 277 -3.89 2.53 14.68
C LEU A 277 -4.21 1.02 14.69
N GLY A 278 -4.53 0.49 13.53
CA GLY A 278 -4.92 -0.90 13.35
C GLY A 278 -5.26 -1.13 11.90
N ASN A 279 -5.01 -2.33 11.40
CA ASN A 279 -5.12 -2.62 9.98
C ASN A 279 -6.59 -2.54 9.53
N LYS A 280 -6.93 -1.61 8.63
CA LYS A 280 -8.27 -1.48 8.03
C LYS A 280 -8.18 -1.50 6.51
N LEU A 281 -7.79 -2.67 6.01
CA LEU A 281 -7.59 -2.92 4.59
C LEU A 281 -8.64 -3.91 4.09
N GLY A 282 -9.31 -3.55 3.00
CA GLY A 282 -10.02 -4.47 2.13
C GLY A 282 -9.11 -4.83 0.97
N TYR A 283 -9.39 -5.95 0.30
CA TYR A 283 -8.55 -6.43 -0.79
C TYR A 283 -9.36 -6.61 -2.06
N ILE A 284 -8.76 -6.22 -3.17
CA ILE A 284 -9.28 -6.39 -4.53
C ILE A 284 -8.25 -7.20 -5.32
N ILE A 285 -8.69 -8.19 -6.09
CA ILE A 285 -7.82 -8.84 -7.08
C ILE A 285 -7.86 -8.05 -8.39
N LEU A 286 -6.74 -7.40 -8.73
CA LEU A 286 -6.56 -6.63 -9.94
C LEU A 286 -5.71 -7.41 -10.96
N PRO A 287 -6.26 -7.82 -12.12
CA PRO A 287 -5.50 -8.54 -13.13
C PRO A 287 -4.60 -7.60 -13.96
N PHE A 288 -3.31 -7.94 -14.03
CA PHE A 288 -2.33 -7.38 -14.96
C PHE A 288 -2.11 -8.35 -16.11
N TYR A 289 -2.35 -7.88 -17.33
CA TYR A 289 -2.14 -8.70 -18.52
C TYR A 289 -0.80 -8.36 -19.14
N LEU A 290 0.14 -9.31 -19.12
CA LEU A 290 1.39 -9.18 -19.85
C LEU A 290 1.11 -9.40 -21.33
N ALA A 291 1.43 -8.40 -22.12
CA ALA A 291 1.34 -8.46 -23.57
C ALA A 291 2.28 -7.43 -24.17
N THR A 292 2.85 -7.74 -25.33
CA THR A 292 3.55 -6.75 -26.16
C THR A 292 2.51 -6.02 -27.01
N HIS A 293 2.57 -4.69 -26.99
CA HIS A 293 1.70 -3.85 -27.80
C HIS A 293 2.54 -2.92 -28.67
N ASN A 294 2.24 -2.87 -29.97
CA ASN A 294 2.84 -1.90 -30.88
C ASN A 294 2.39 -0.47 -30.55
N ASP A 295 1.13 -0.33 -30.10
CA ASP A 295 0.56 0.93 -29.62
C ASP A 295 0.67 1.03 -28.08
N PRO A 296 1.45 1.97 -27.53
CA PRO A 296 1.54 2.20 -26.08
C PRO A 296 0.19 2.53 -25.42
N LEU A 297 -0.74 3.15 -26.16
CA LEU A 297 -2.07 3.49 -25.64
C LEU A 297 -2.95 2.25 -25.41
N ALA A 298 -2.56 1.08 -25.92
CA ALA A 298 -3.26 -0.17 -25.65
C ALA A 298 -3.22 -0.55 -24.17
N TYR A 299 -2.08 -0.36 -23.48
CA TYR A 299 -1.97 -0.59 -22.04
C TYR A 299 -2.94 0.30 -21.26
N ILE A 300 -3.02 1.56 -21.67
CA ILE A 300 -3.87 2.59 -21.09
C ILE A 300 -5.35 2.22 -21.24
N ARG A 301 -5.80 1.89 -22.47
CA ARG A 301 -7.18 1.46 -22.75
C ARG A 301 -7.56 0.21 -21.96
N LYS A 302 -6.63 -0.75 -21.85
CA LYS A 302 -6.84 -1.99 -21.09
C LYS A 302 -6.96 -1.72 -19.59
N ALA A 303 -6.04 -0.93 -19.02
CA ALA A 303 -6.07 -0.55 -17.60
C ALA A 303 -7.38 0.16 -17.24
N LYS A 304 -7.82 1.11 -18.07
CA LYS A 304 -9.12 1.79 -17.90
C LYS A 304 -10.28 0.81 -17.86
N LYS A 305 -10.36 -0.11 -18.83
CA LYS A 305 -11.43 -1.12 -18.90
C LYS A 305 -11.46 -1.99 -17.64
N VAL A 306 -10.31 -2.43 -17.15
CA VAL A 306 -10.20 -3.25 -15.93
C VAL A 306 -10.64 -2.45 -14.71
N LEU A 307 -10.13 -1.24 -14.53
CA LEU A 307 -10.45 -0.40 -13.38
C LEU A 307 -11.90 0.07 -13.37
N ASP A 308 -12.47 0.44 -14.52
CA ASP A 308 -13.87 0.87 -14.61
C ASP A 308 -14.83 -0.30 -14.32
N ARG A 309 -14.47 -1.53 -14.69
CA ARG A 309 -15.20 -2.73 -14.23
C ARG A 309 -15.11 -2.89 -12.72
N LYS A 310 -13.90 -2.83 -12.14
CA LYS A 310 -13.69 -2.99 -10.69
C LYS A 310 -14.34 -1.88 -9.86
N LYS A 311 -14.43 -0.65 -10.38
CA LYS A 311 -15.20 0.45 -9.77
C LYS A 311 -16.71 0.17 -9.72
N ARG A 312 -17.22 -0.69 -10.61
CA ARG A 312 -18.62 -1.16 -10.66
C ARG A 312 -18.78 -2.53 -9.97
N SER A 313 -18.05 -2.73 -8.88
CA SER A 313 -18.09 -3.93 -8.04
C SER A 313 -17.96 -3.51 -6.58
N LEU A 314 -18.66 -4.20 -5.69
CA LEU A 314 -18.54 -4.02 -4.24
C LEU A 314 -17.53 -5.00 -3.62
N GLU A 315 -16.65 -5.61 -4.43
CA GLU A 315 -15.63 -6.58 -4.02
C GLU A 315 -14.93 -6.17 -2.72
N MET A 316 -14.37 -4.96 -2.65
CA MET A 316 -13.66 -4.46 -1.46
C MET A 316 -14.52 -4.46 -0.19
N VAL A 317 -15.80 -4.06 -0.30
CA VAL A 317 -16.70 -3.98 0.84
C VAL A 317 -17.03 -5.38 1.34
N PHE A 318 -17.35 -6.30 0.42
CA PHE A 318 -17.67 -7.68 0.75
C PHE A 318 -16.46 -8.45 1.26
N THR A 319 -15.29 -8.37 0.61
CA THR A 319 -14.09 -9.08 1.06
C THR A 319 -13.68 -8.62 2.46
N TYR A 320 -13.75 -7.31 2.75
CA TYR A 320 -13.51 -6.78 4.09
C TYR A 320 -14.51 -7.30 5.12
N LYS A 321 -15.82 -7.23 4.84
CA LYS A 321 -16.87 -7.67 5.78
C LYS A 321 -16.85 -9.17 6.02
N ILE A 322 -16.73 -9.97 4.96
CA ILE A 322 -16.59 -11.43 5.03
C ILE A 322 -15.35 -11.79 5.85
N PHE A 323 -14.21 -11.13 5.58
CA PHE A 323 -12.99 -11.36 6.34
C PHE A 323 -13.16 -11.04 7.84
N GLN A 324 -13.81 -9.92 8.17
CA GLN A 324 -14.09 -9.57 9.57
C GLN A 324 -14.98 -10.61 10.27
N ILE A 325 -16.04 -11.07 9.61
CA ILE A 325 -16.93 -12.11 10.14
C ILE A 325 -16.15 -13.40 10.32
N PHE A 326 -15.36 -13.80 9.32
CA PHE A 326 -14.54 -14.99 9.36
C PHE A 326 -13.54 -14.96 10.53
N MET A 327 -12.83 -13.85 10.72
CA MET A 327 -11.91 -13.66 11.84
C MET A 327 -12.60 -13.79 13.21
N LYS A 328 -13.84 -13.29 13.33
CA LYS A 328 -14.63 -13.41 14.57
C LYS A 328 -15.09 -14.84 14.85
N VAL A 329 -15.42 -15.60 13.80
CA VAL A 329 -15.98 -16.96 13.93
C VAL A 329 -14.88 -18.02 14.07
N PHE A 330 -13.82 -17.92 13.25
CA PHE A 330 -12.77 -18.95 13.15
C PHE A 330 -11.44 -18.53 13.79
N GLY A 331 -11.36 -17.30 14.30
CA GLY A 331 -10.18 -16.78 15.00
C GLY A 331 -9.03 -16.35 14.07
N VAL A 332 -8.01 -15.76 14.69
CA VAL A 332 -6.87 -15.11 14.01
C VAL A 332 -6.01 -16.11 13.22
N LYS A 333 -5.81 -17.33 13.75
CA LYS A 333 -5.00 -18.38 13.10
C LYS A 333 -5.59 -18.78 11.74
N ALA A 334 -6.90 -18.95 11.67
CA ALA A 334 -7.59 -19.30 10.42
C ALA A 334 -7.50 -18.15 9.40
N GLY A 335 -7.68 -16.90 9.83
CA GLY A 335 -7.53 -15.75 8.94
C GLY A 335 -6.11 -15.56 8.41
N ALA A 336 -5.08 -15.84 9.24
CA ALA A 336 -3.69 -15.83 8.79
C ALA A 336 -3.44 -16.88 7.69
N SER A 337 -4.06 -18.06 7.81
CA SER A 337 -4.00 -19.11 6.77
C SER A 337 -4.65 -18.65 5.46
N ILE A 338 -5.80 -17.96 5.51
CA ILE A 338 -6.43 -17.38 4.31
C ILE A 338 -5.48 -16.39 3.62
N PHE A 339 -4.86 -15.49 4.38
CA PHE A 339 -3.92 -14.52 3.80
C PHE A 339 -2.73 -15.21 3.16
N ARG A 340 -2.15 -16.22 3.83
CA ARG A 340 -1.06 -17.03 3.27
C ARG A 340 -1.47 -17.67 1.94
N CYS A 341 -2.64 -18.31 1.87
CA CYS A 341 -3.16 -18.88 0.62
C CYS A 341 -3.35 -17.82 -0.48
N LEU A 342 -3.86 -16.64 -0.12
CA LEU A 342 -4.08 -15.55 -1.05
C LEU A 342 -2.75 -15.02 -1.63
N PHE A 343 -1.75 -14.80 -0.77
CA PHE A 343 -0.43 -14.33 -1.19
C PHE A 343 0.33 -15.38 -1.98
N ALA A 344 0.30 -16.66 -1.58
CA ALA A 344 0.97 -17.75 -2.31
C ALA A 344 0.44 -17.94 -3.76
N ARG A 345 -0.80 -17.50 -4.02
CA ARG A 345 -1.50 -17.75 -5.29
C ARG A 345 -1.61 -16.56 -6.21
N THR A 346 -1.30 -15.38 -5.70
CA THR A 346 -1.18 -14.13 -6.47
C THR A 346 0.30 -13.81 -6.66
N THR A 347 0.63 -13.06 -7.71
CA THR A 347 2.05 -12.81 -8.06
C THR A 347 2.54 -11.45 -7.58
N ILE A 348 1.65 -10.45 -7.52
CA ILE A 348 2.05 -9.05 -7.35
C ILE A 348 1.21 -8.42 -6.24
N ILE A 349 1.79 -7.54 -5.45
CA ILE A 349 1.03 -6.61 -4.60
C ILE A 349 1.21 -5.22 -5.19
N PHE A 350 0.10 -4.59 -5.53
CA PHE A 350 0.09 -3.23 -6.06
C PHE A 350 -0.67 -2.36 -5.08
N SER A 351 -0.05 -1.32 -4.54
CA SER A 351 -0.69 -0.40 -3.61
C SER A 351 -0.56 1.04 -4.10
N ASN A 352 -1.50 1.87 -3.69
CA ASN A 352 -1.43 3.30 -3.93
C ASN A 352 -1.88 4.04 -2.68
N MET A 353 -1.02 4.91 -2.16
CA MET A 353 -1.25 5.69 -0.95
C MET A 353 -1.08 7.17 -1.26
N VAL A 354 -1.97 7.98 -0.70
CA VAL A 354 -1.92 9.43 -0.87
C VAL A 354 -0.88 9.99 0.10
N GLY A 355 0.12 10.68 -0.45
CA GLY A 355 1.14 11.38 0.33
C GLY A 355 0.81 12.84 0.63
N PRO A 356 1.76 13.60 1.21
CA PRO A 356 1.62 15.03 1.44
C PRO A 356 1.35 15.77 0.13
N THR A 357 0.48 16.79 0.18
CA THR A 357 0.16 17.64 -0.97
C THR A 357 1.00 18.91 -1.04
N LYS A 358 1.74 19.23 0.01
CA LYS A 358 2.65 20.37 0.13
C LYS A 358 4.03 19.85 0.52
N GLN A 359 5.07 20.64 0.25
CA GLN A 359 6.43 20.36 0.71
C GLN A 359 6.46 20.28 2.23
N VAL A 360 7.04 19.21 2.76
CA VAL A 360 7.19 18.98 4.19
C VAL A 360 8.66 18.95 4.60
N GLU A 361 8.91 19.28 5.85
CA GLU A 361 10.21 19.19 6.51
C GLU A 361 10.14 18.22 7.69
N LEU A 362 11.26 17.54 7.96
CA LEU A 362 11.47 16.70 9.12
C LEU A 362 12.66 17.26 9.90
N CYS A 363 12.45 17.65 11.16
CA CYS A 363 13.48 18.25 12.02
C CYS A 363 14.20 19.47 11.38
N GLY A 364 13.49 20.27 10.59
CA GLY A 364 14.06 21.44 9.89
C GLY A 364 14.74 21.12 8.56
N HIS A 365 14.75 19.86 8.13
CA HIS A 365 15.29 19.45 6.83
C HIS A 365 14.14 19.17 5.85
N PRO A 366 14.14 19.76 4.64
CA PRO A 366 13.11 19.50 3.64
C PRO A 366 13.17 18.03 3.19
N VAL A 367 12.01 17.38 3.13
CA VAL A 367 11.91 15.98 2.69
C VAL A 367 11.89 15.94 1.17
N ALA A 368 12.92 15.32 0.57
CA ALA A 368 13.02 15.16 -0.88
C ALA A 368 12.00 14.13 -1.43
N PHE A 369 11.90 12.96 -0.79
CA PHE A 369 10.98 11.90 -1.21
C PHE A 369 10.56 11.01 -0.02
N ILE A 370 9.48 10.25 -0.22
CA ILE A 370 9.02 9.21 0.71
C ILE A 370 8.69 7.97 -0.13
N ALA A 371 9.41 6.87 0.10
CA ALA A 371 9.29 5.64 -0.69
C ALA A 371 8.87 4.45 0.20
N PRO A 372 7.56 4.26 0.47
CA PRO A 372 7.10 3.17 1.31
C PRO A 372 7.22 1.82 0.58
N SER A 373 7.71 0.80 1.29
CA SER A 373 7.82 -0.58 0.80
C SER A 373 7.40 -1.57 1.87
N VAL A 374 7.03 -2.80 1.46
CA VAL A 374 6.68 -3.89 2.37
C VAL A 374 7.48 -5.14 1.96
N TYR A 375 7.98 -5.87 2.95
CA TYR A 375 8.65 -7.15 2.76
C TYR A 375 8.25 -8.14 3.88
N GLY A 376 8.66 -9.39 3.75
CA GLY A 376 8.42 -10.42 4.77
C GLY A 376 6.97 -10.91 4.85
N ILE A 377 6.21 -10.76 3.76
CA ILE A 377 4.85 -11.30 3.66
C ILE A 377 4.94 -12.84 3.64
N PRO A 378 4.18 -13.55 4.49
CA PRO A 378 4.20 -15.00 4.51
C PRO A 378 3.60 -15.55 3.22
N GLU A 379 4.47 -16.04 2.34
CA GLU A 379 4.10 -16.58 1.03
C GLU A 379 4.04 -18.12 0.97
N LEU A 380 4.30 -18.81 2.10
CA LEU A 380 4.22 -20.27 2.24
C LEU A 380 3.66 -20.69 3.61
#